data_AF-A0A7C3GM92-F1
#
_entry.id   AF-A0A7C3GM92-F1
#
_cell.length_a   1.000
_cell.length_b   1.000
_cell.length_c   1.000
_cell.angle_alpha   90.00
_cell.angle_beta   90.00
_cell.angle_gamma   90.00
#
_symmetry.space_group_name_H-M   'P 1'
#
loop_
_entity.id
_entity.type
_entity.pdbx_description
1 polymer ?
#
loop_
_entity_poly.entity_id
_entity_poly.type
_entity_poly.pdbx_seq_one_letter_code
_entity_poly.pdbx_strand_id
1 'polypeptide(L)'
;MAGKIHDRREVRPLPVSVVLRPNETSEQLLRRFRKQVAKSGILSAVRRKRWYVSKSELNRMQKKKAIRRMRRRLRKIQERQKGR
;
A
#
# COMPACT_ATOMS: atom_id res chain seq x y z
N MET A 1 25.10 24.24 -29.13
CA MET A 1 24.40 24.02 -27.84
C MET A 1 24.11 22.54 -27.70
N ALA A 2 24.92 21.83 -26.94
CA ALA A 2 24.87 20.37 -26.85
C ALA A 2 23.56 19.92 -26.16
N GLY A 3 22.74 19.17 -26.89
CA GLY A 3 21.55 18.54 -26.36
C GLY A 3 21.93 17.58 -25.24
N LYS A 4 21.30 17.72 -24.07
CA LYS A 4 21.47 16.79 -22.96
C LYS A 4 20.95 15.41 -23.38
N ILE A 5 21.89 14.51 -23.70
CA ILE A 5 21.65 13.08 -23.85
C ILE A 5 21.15 12.60 -22.50
N HIS A 6 19.86 12.31 -22.39
CA HIS A 6 19.32 11.66 -21.20
C HIS A 6 19.82 10.22 -21.23
N ASP A 7 20.75 9.92 -20.34
CA ASP A 7 21.32 8.59 -20.13
C ASP A 7 20.18 7.56 -20.01
N ARG A 8 20.16 6.57 -20.92
CA ARG A 8 19.13 5.51 -20.99
C ARG A 8 19.23 4.50 -19.84
N ARG A 9 20.03 4.79 -18.80
CA ARG A 9 20.26 3.93 -17.62
C ARG A 9 19.56 4.40 -16.34
N GLU A 10 18.51 5.22 -16.44
CA GLU A 10 17.59 5.37 -15.30
C GLU A 10 16.77 4.09 -15.12
N VAL A 11 17.34 3.13 -14.38
CA VAL A 11 16.57 2.01 -13.84
C VAL A 11 15.53 2.63 -12.91
N ARG A 12 14.27 2.72 -13.37
CA ARG A 12 13.17 3.22 -12.55
C ARG A 12 13.22 2.49 -11.22
N PRO A 13 13.42 3.18 -10.09
CA PRO A 13 13.56 2.50 -8.81
C PRO A 13 12.30 1.68 -8.56
N LEU A 14 12.49 0.40 -8.29
CA LEU A 14 11.39 -0.44 -7.84
C LEU A 14 10.76 0.21 -6.61
N PRO A 15 9.43 0.20 -6.49
CA PRO A 15 8.72 0.95 -5.45
C PRO A 15 9.05 0.52 -4.01
N VAL A 16 9.81 -0.58 -3.85
CA VAL A 16 10.25 -1.09 -2.56
C VAL A 16 11.67 -1.63 -2.67
N SER A 17 12.60 -1.05 -1.90
CA SER A 17 13.96 -1.56 -1.74
C SER A 17 14.35 -1.55 -0.26
N VAL A 18 15.22 -2.48 0.13
CA VAL A 18 15.79 -2.54 1.49
C VAL A 18 17.28 -2.83 1.34
N VAL A 19 18.11 -2.00 1.99
CA VAL A 19 19.56 -2.17 2.04
C VAL A 19 19.94 -2.96 3.29
N LEU A 20 20.86 -3.90 3.12
CA LEU A 20 21.44 -4.68 4.22
C LEU A 20 22.16 -3.75 5.19
N ARG A 21 21.97 -3.98 6.49
CA ARG A 21 22.68 -3.23 7.54
C ARG A 21 23.88 -4.03 8.05
N PRO A 22 24.97 -3.36 8.47
CA PRO A 22 26.04 -4.04 9.18
C PRO A 22 25.47 -4.63 10.49
N ASN A 23 25.77 -5.90 10.76
CA ASN A 23 25.28 -6.70 11.90
C ASN A 23 23.82 -7.17 11.83
N GLU A 24 23.23 -7.29 10.64
CA GLU A 24 21.89 -7.86 10.46
C GLU A 24 21.95 -9.31 9.97
N THR A 25 21.06 -10.17 10.47
CA THR A 25 20.88 -11.53 9.94
C THR A 25 19.99 -11.53 8.68
N SER A 26 20.18 -12.51 7.80
CA SER A 26 19.38 -12.64 6.56
C SER A 26 17.86 -12.68 6.83
N GLU A 27 17.44 -13.29 7.93
CA GLU A 27 16.03 -13.36 8.31
C GLU A 27 15.46 -11.99 8.71
N GLN A 28 16.23 -11.20 9.45
CA GLN A 28 15.85 -9.84 9.83
C GLN A 28 15.67 -8.95 8.58
N LEU A 29 16.57 -9.08 7.60
CA LEU A 29 16.46 -8.39 6.32
C LEU A 29 15.15 -8.75 5.60
N LEU A 30 14.84 -10.05 5.48
CA LEU A 30 13.60 -10.53 4.86
C LEU A 30 12.36 -10.04 5.61
N ARG A 31 12.40 -9.96 6.94
CA ARG A 31 11.30 -9.40 7.73
C ARG A 31 11.07 -7.92 7.42
N ARG A 32 12.14 -7.12 7.31
CA ARG A 32 12.04 -5.69 6.93
C ARG A 32 11.54 -5.52 5.51
N PHE A 33 12.03 -6.33 4.58
CA PHE A 33 11.55 -6.35 3.19
C PHE A 33 10.05 -6.65 3.12
N ARG A 34 9.58 -7.72 3.75
CA ARG A 34 8.14 -8.04 3.82
C ARG A 34 7.32 -6.89 4.40
N LYS A 35 7.81 -6.25 5.47
CA LYS A 35 7.16 -5.09 6.08
C LYS A 35 7.09 -3.90 5.11
N GLN A 36 8.15 -3.63 4.36
CA GLN A 36 8.16 -2.56 3.36
C GLN A 36 7.25 -2.86 2.17
N VAL A 37 7.21 -4.11 1.69
CA VAL A 37 6.26 -4.55 0.65
C VAL A 37 4.82 -4.36 1.12
N ALA A 38 4.51 -4.78 2.35
CA ALA A 38 3.18 -4.58 2.93
C ALA A 38 2.83 -3.08 3.10
N LYS A 39 3.78 -2.26 3.54
CA LYS A 39 3.61 -0.81 3.71
C LYS A 39 3.37 -0.10 2.38
N SER A 40 4.11 -0.46 1.33
CA SER A 40 3.93 0.11 -0.02
C SER A 40 2.55 -0.19 -0.61
N GLY A 41 1.91 -1.28 -0.17
CA GLY A 41 0.61 -1.71 -0.67
C GLY A 41 0.62 -2.21 -2.11
N ILE A 42 1.80 -2.45 -2.72
CA ILE A 42 1.92 -2.85 -4.14
C ILE A 42 1.11 -4.10 -4.47
N LEU A 43 1.16 -5.14 -3.63
CA LEU A 43 0.39 -6.37 -3.83
C LEU A 43 -1.13 -6.11 -3.81
N SER A 44 -1.58 -5.18 -2.96
CA SER A 44 -2.99 -4.77 -2.90
C SER A 44 -3.39 -4.01 -4.17
N ALA A 45 -2.51 -3.14 -4.68
CA ALA A 45 -2.74 -2.42 -5.93
C ALA A 45 -2.81 -3.37 -7.13
N VAL A 46 -1.87 -4.31 -7.25
CA VAL A 46 -1.86 -5.35 -8.29
C VAL A 46 -3.13 -6.19 -8.21
N ARG A 47 -3.51 -6.69 -7.03
CA ARG A 47 -4.74 -7.47 -6.87
C ARG A 47 -5.99 -6.69 -7.26
N ARG A 48 -6.06 -5.40 -6.92
CA ARG A 48 -7.19 -4.53 -7.29
C ARG A 48 -7.27 -4.27 -8.80
N LYS A 49 -6.12 -4.20 -9.48
CA LYS A 49 -6.01 -3.94 -10.92
C LYS A 49 -6.00 -5.22 -11.77
N ARG A 50 -6.02 -6.41 -11.15
CA ARG A 50 -5.91 -7.70 -11.83
C ARG A 50 -7.00 -7.93 -12.87
N TRP A 51 -8.21 -7.48 -12.58
CA TRP A 51 -9.38 -7.64 -13.44
C TRP A 51 -9.97 -6.28 -13.77
N TYR A 52 -10.56 -6.16 -14.96
CA TYR A 52 -11.35 -4.99 -15.31
C TYR A 52 -12.59 -4.92 -14.41
N VAL A 53 -12.87 -3.72 -13.92
CA VAL A 53 -14.05 -3.40 -13.12
C VAL A 53 -14.65 -2.12 -13.69
N SER A 54 -15.95 -2.14 -13.96
CA SER A 54 -16.64 -0.97 -14.49
C SER A 54 -16.62 0.21 -13.50
N LYS A 55 -16.72 1.44 -14.01
CA LYS A 55 -16.78 2.66 -13.15
C LYS A 55 -17.94 2.59 -12.15
N SER A 56 -19.10 2.08 -12.57
CA SER A 56 -20.28 1.92 -11.72
C SER A 56 -20.03 0.96 -10.57
N GLU A 57 -19.43 -0.20 -10.86
CA GLU A 57 -19.12 -1.20 -9.85
C GLU A 57 -18.05 -0.71 -8.86
N LEU A 58 -17.03 -0.01 -9.36
CA LEU A 58 -16.04 0.66 -8.52
C LEU A 58 -16.71 1.64 -7.54
N ASN A 59 -17.63 2.47 -8.02
CA ASN A 59 -18.37 3.43 -7.19
C ASN A 59 -19.24 2.74 -6.13
N ARG A 60 -19.94 1.66 -6.51
CA ARG A 60 -20.74 0.84 -5.58
C ARG A 60 -19.86 0.24 -4.48
N MET A 61 -18.70 -0.32 -4.83
CA MET A 61 -17.75 -0.86 -3.85
C MET A 61 -17.21 0.22 -2.91
N GLN A 62 -16.86 1.41 -3.43
CA GLN A 62 -16.38 2.52 -2.61
C GLN A 62 -17.44 3.02 -1.63
N LYS A 63 -18.70 3.20 -2.08
CA LYS A 63 -19.83 3.60 -1.22
C LYS A 63 -20.05 2.59 -0.09
N LYS A 64 -20.09 1.29 -0.41
CA LYS A 64 -20.23 0.21 0.58
C LYS A 64 -19.09 0.22 1.61
N LYS A 65 -17.85 0.46 1.16
CA LYS A 65 -16.66 0.55 2.03
C LYS A 65 -16.72 1.78 2.94
N ALA A 66 -17.19 2.92 2.45
CA ALA A 66 -17.36 4.14 3.24
C ALA A 66 -18.38 3.95 4.35
N ILE A 67 -19.56 3.42 4.03
CA ILE A 67 -20.62 3.12 5.02
C ILE A 67 -20.10 2.15 6.08
N ARG A 68 -19.39 1.08 5.68
CA ARG A 68 -18.80 0.12 6.62
C ARG A 68 -17.78 0.77 7.56
N ARG A 69 -16.93 1.67 7.05
CA ARG A 69 -15.97 2.43 7.87
C ARG A 69 -16.68 3.34 8.87
N MET A 70 -17.73 4.03 8.45
CA MET A 70 -18.52 4.90 9.32
C MET A 70 -19.18 4.11 10.45
N ARG A 71 -19.89 3.02 10.13
CA ARG A 71 -20.51 2.13 11.13
C ARG A 71 -19.50 1.61 12.16
N ARG A 72 -18.30 1.23 11.71
CA ARG A 72 -17.23 0.78 12.62
C ARG A 72 -16.73 1.89 13.54
N ARG A 73 -16.68 3.15 13.08
CA ARG A 73 -16.31 4.30 13.92
C ARG A 73 -17.37 4.58 14.98
N LEU A 74 -18.65 4.61 14.57
CA LEU A 74 -19.77 4.82 15.50
C LEU A 74 -19.81 3.77 16.60
N ARG A 75 -19.65 2.49 16.26
CA ARG A 75 -19.58 1.40 17.24
C ARG A 75 -18.45 1.61 18.26
N LYS A 76 -17.25 1.98 17.81
CA LYS A 76 -16.13 2.27 18.72
C LYS A 76 -16.40 3.46 19.65
N ILE A 77 -17.11 4.48 19.17
CA ILE A 77 -17.47 5.65 19.98
C ILE A 77 -18.48 5.24 21.06
N GLN A 78 -19.51 4.47 20.69
CA GLN A 78 -20.49 3.94 21.64
C GLN A 78 -19.84 3.02 22.68
N GLU A 79 -18.95 2.11 22.28
CA GLU A 79 -18.22 1.24 23.21
C GLU A 79 -17.37 2.03 24.21
N ARG A 80 -16.75 3.14 23.78
CA ARG A 80 -16.01 4.06 24.67
C ARG A 80 -16.91 4.81 25.64
N GLN A 81 -18.11 5.21 25.22
CA GLN A 81 -19.08 5.90 26.06
C GLN A 81 -19.73 4.95 27.08
N LYS A 82 -19.93 3.67 26.72
CA LYS A 82 -20.54 2.66 27.60
C LYS A 82 -19.56 2.07 28.63
N GLY A 83 -18.26 2.17 28.40
CA GLY A 83 -17.20 1.82 29.36
C GLY A 83 -16.78 2.97 30.28
N ARG A 84 -17.62 4.00 30.39
CA ARG A 84 -17.48 5.16 31.28
C ARG A 84 -18.56 5.12 32.35
#